data_AF-A0AAN6VCE6-F1
#
_entry.id   AF-A0AAN6VCE6-F1
#
_cell.length_a   1.000
_cell.length_b   1.000
_cell.length_c   1.000
_cell.angle_alpha   90.00
_cell.angle_beta   90.00
_cell.angle_gamma   90.00
#
_symmetry.space_group_name_H-M   'P 1'
#
loop_
_entity.id
_entity.type
_entity.pdbx_description
1 polymer ?
#
loop_
_entity_poly.entity_id
_entity_poly.type
_entity_poly.pdbx_seq_one_letter_code
_entity_poly.pdbx_strand_id
1 'polypeptide(L)'
;YCGKKCQTAHWSTHKVICKSSFSKPNWRPTWDREGRDPAWAIGDARNNLHNPFGKGVYMWGNVPAIDILRLPDNEGLTHDEEIELLFAASGDLRNVVKTIVDLPTAATQHINVTVNDREFAVVARNAILLLFALNAPETATGDDNGSYDTADALIRLWYSAFIPMKVLSVIQDVVKPLIADICTKIASKDPATSLGKTWKCPSGRSLRLVLKRDQWFMLERMVSNAHNLSYERASEIRHAVTLAPDRADYRDRWDFKESTPSTRIAKHRFREDGLLLPFGHPRVGFDTPNITLFQDANTWLMDDKANPLDGWPIWEVLHQSWGAKEDWYGKLYAYLHHVLGRFLERLATSSVSFEMHCLDARELKNHLGRDQYTRIEASNISDLCHLGIQETLTSRLPLLQRPQRNPHATIITLFINGVMEAANMSGADMKSYATKAMRYLPTTDIAAFMKPNGAAMTRIWDARSMFFDVDKFFKLYKSHRNFDRISSDLQIVEKEHNTIIEKWPTQLKLQSGQKGAQEEFDVMMGSNLSGIERYVEWKKFA
;
A
#
# COMPACT_ATOMS: atom_id res chain seq x y z
N TYR A 1 -9.62 27.46 4.04
CA TYR A 1 -9.34 28.82 3.53
C TYR A 1 -8.84 29.68 4.67
N CYS A 2 -7.84 30.54 4.42
CA CYS A 2 -7.34 31.52 5.40
C CYS A 2 -8.36 32.56 5.87
N GLY A 3 -9.48 32.70 5.15
CA GLY A 3 -10.57 33.60 5.48
C GLY A 3 -11.55 33.75 4.33
N LYS A 4 -12.59 34.57 4.53
CA LYS A 4 -13.66 34.82 3.53
C LYS A 4 -13.11 35.34 2.19
N LYS A 5 -12.09 36.20 2.22
CA LYS A 5 -11.44 36.70 0.99
C LYS A 5 -10.85 35.56 0.15
N CYS A 6 -10.09 34.66 0.78
CA CYS A 6 -9.49 33.49 0.12
C CYS A 6 -10.59 32.55 -0.44
N GLN A 7 -11.69 32.38 0.29
CA GLN A 7 -12.83 31.59 -0.16
C GLN A 7 -13.51 32.21 -1.39
N THR A 8 -13.82 33.51 -1.36
CA THR A 8 -14.46 34.21 -2.49
C THR A 8 -13.59 34.17 -3.73
N ALA A 9 -12.28 34.37 -3.59
CA ALA A 9 -11.33 34.30 -4.71
C ALA A 9 -11.30 32.92 -5.37
N HIS A 10 -11.37 31.84 -4.58
CA HIS A 10 -11.36 30.47 -5.11
C HIS A 10 -12.76 29.98 -5.57
N TRP A 11 -13.83 30.72 -5.27
CA TRP A 11 -15.20 30.25 -5.47
C TRP A 11 -15.55 30.00 -6.94
N SER A 12 -15.06 30.82 -7.87
CA SER A 12 -15.33 30.63 -9.31
C SER A 12 -14.90 29.25 -9.79
N THR A 13 -13.70 28.80 -9.41
CA THR A 13 -13.17 27.47 -9.73
C THR A 13 -13.87 26.38 -8.92
N HIS A 14 -14.03 26.57 -7.61
CA HIS A 14 -14.66 25.56 -6.75
C HIS A 14 -16.13 25.29 -7.11
N LYS A 15 -16.87 26.32 -7.53
CA LYS A 15 -18.30 26.22 -7.87
C LYS A 15 -18.55 25.22 -8.99
N VAL A 16 -17.65 25.09 -9.97
CA VAL A 16 -17.77 24.13 -11.07
C VAL A 16 -17.84 22.71 -10.54
N ILE A 17 -16.92 22.37 -9.63
CA ILE A 17 -16.85 21.03 -9.03
C ILE A 17 -18.00 20.82 -8.04
N CYS A 18 -18.23 21.79 -7.15
CA CYS A 18 -19.27 21.74 -6.13
C CYS A 18 -20.69 21.60 -6.72
N LYS A 19 -20.95 22.22 -7.88
CA LYS A 19 -22.25 22.15 -8.56
C LYS A 19 -22.35 21.07 -9.63
N SER A 20 -21.30 20.29 -9.87
CA SER A 20 -21.32 19.19 -10.85
C SER A 20 -22.40 18.16 -10.50
N SER A 21 -22.91 17.43 -11.51
CA SER A 21 -23.78 16.27 -11.26
C SER A 21 -23.07 15.21 -10.43
N PHE A 22 -21.75 15.09 -10.60
CA PHE A 22 -20.88 14.18 -9.87
C PHE A 22 -20.80 14.47 -8.37
N SER A 23 -21.18 15.67 -7.91
CA SER A 23 -21.26 15.99 -6.48
C SER A 23 -22.60 15.61 -5.83
N LYS A 24 -23.55 15.07 -6.59
CA LYS A 24 -24.91 14.82 -6.10
C LYS A 24 -25.07 13.42 -5.51
N PRO A 25 -25.82 13.25 -4.40
CA PRO A 25 -26.14 11.94 -3.83
C PRO A 25 -26.86 11.01 -4.81
N ASN A 26 -27.68 11.56 -5.70
CA ASN A 26 -28.42 10.81 -6.70
C ASN A 26 -27.65 10.57 -8.02
N TRP A 27 -26.34 10.86 -8.05
CA TRP A 27 -25.54 10.56 -9.23
C TRP A 27 -25.58 9.06 -9.53
N ARG A 28 -25.79 8.75 -10.81
CA ARG A 28 -25.79 7.41 -11.35
C ARG A 28 -24.71 7.36 -12.43
N PRO A 29 -23.89 6.31 -12.48
CA PRO A 29 -22.91 6.24 -13.54
C PRO A 29 -23.57 6.08 -14.94
N THR A 30 -22.75 6.21 -15.98
CA THR A 30 -23.20 6.50 -17.35
C THR A 30 -23.94 5.33 -18.00
N TRP A 31 -23.38 4.12 -17.99
CA TRP A 31 -24.00 2.89 -18.49
C TRP A 31 -25.44 2.59 -18.02
N ASP A 32 -25.73 2.75 -16.72
CA ASP A 32 -27.04 2.55 -16.09
C ASP A 32 -28.04 3.64 -16.50
N ARG A 33 -27.58 4.90 -16.62
CA ARG A 33 -28.40 6.01 -17.13
C ARG A 33 -28.78 5.82 -18.60
N GLU A 34 -27.87 5.29 -19.39
CA GLU A 34 -28.08 5.00 -20.82
C GLU A 34 -28.80 3.66 -21.05
N GLY A 35 -29.00 2.85 -20.00
CA GLY A 35 -29.65 1.55 -20.10
C GLY A 35 -28.84 0.52 -20.91
N ARG A 36 -27.53 0.71 -21.01
CA ARG A 36 -26.61 -0.18 -21.74
C ARG A 36 -25.89 -1.13 -20.80
N ASP A 37 -25.38 -2.23 -21.34
CA ASP A 37 -24.49 -3.11 -20.60
C ASP A 37 -23.12 -2.43 -20.36
N PRO A 38 -22.48 -2.72 -19.22
CA PRO A 38 -21.12 -2.25 -18.93
C PRO A 38 -20.08 -2.89 -19.85
N ALA A 39 -18.96 -2.20 -19.99
CA ALA A 39 -17.78 -2.68 -20.71
C ALA A 39 -17.27 -4.06 -20.23
N TRP A 40 -17.46 -4.46 -18.96
CA TRP A 40 -17.08 -5.80 -18.47
C TRP A 40 -18.08 -6.91 -18.79
N ALA A 41 -19.28 -6.58 -19.25
CA ALA A 41 -20.33 -7.56 -19.55
C ALA A 41 -20.44 -7.90 -21.04
N ILE A 42 -19.64 -7.25 -21.89
CA ILE A 42 -19.71 -7.36 -23.36
C ILE A 42 -18.40 -7.89 -23.95
N GLY A 43 -18.49 -8.46 -25.16
CA GLY A 43 -17.33 -8.89 -25.95
C GLY A 43 -16.40 -9.86 -25.21
N ASP A 44 -15.10 -9.76 -25.47
CA ASP A 44 -14.07 -10.59 -24.85
C ASP A 44 -13.84 -10.26 -23.37
N ALA A 45 -14.17 -9.02 -22.95
CA ALA A 45 -14.00 -8.58 -21.57
C ALA A 45 -14.85 -9.40 -20.58
N ARG A 46 -16.00 -9.95 -21.02
CA ARG A 46 -16.85 -10.83 -20.20
C ARG A 46 -16.14 -12.10 -19.71
N ASN A 47 -15.14 -12.54 -20.46
CA ASN A 47 -14.37 -13.75 -20.15
C ASN A 47 -13.13 -13.46 -19.31
N ASN A 48 -12.75 -12.18 -19.15
CA ASN A 48 -11.59 -11.76 -18.37
C ASN A 48 -12.04 -11.23 -17.00
N LEU A 49 -12.25 -12.15 -16.05
CA LEU A 49 -12.75 -11.83 -14.70
C LEU A 49 -11.81 -10.92 -13.89
N HIS A 50 -10.49 -10.99 -14.12
CA HIS A 50 -9.52 -10.16 -13.40
C HIS A 50 -9.32 -8.78 -14.04
N ASN A 51 -9.49 -8.69 -15.36
CA ASN A 51 -9.36 -7.50 -16.20
C ASN A 51 -8.30 -6.47 -15.76
N PRO A 52 -7.01 -6.89 -15.65
CA PRO A 52 -5.93 -5.99 -15.29
C PRO A 52 -5.76 -4.90 -16.36
N PHE A 53 -5.42 -3.68 -15.93
CA PHE A 53 -5.15 -2.56 -16.83
C PHE A 53 -4.02 -1.71 -16.27
N GLY A 54 -3.06 -1.31 -17.12
CA GLY A 54 -1.76 -0.78 -16.68
C GLY A 54 -0.74 -1.89 -16.38
N LYS A 55 0.43 -1.54 -15.84
CA LYS A 55 1.52 -2.50 -15.63
C LYS A 55 1.40 -3.38 -14.38
N GLY A 56 0.54 -3.01 -13.43
CA GLY A 56 0.28 -3.81 -12.24
C GLY A 56 1.46 -3.91 -11.26
N VAL A 57 2.40 -2.95 -11.29
CA VAL A 57 3.45 -2.86 -10.27
C VAL A 57 2.84 -2.29 -8.98
N TYR A 58 2.98 -3.03 -7.88
CA TYR A 58 2.50 -2.62 -6.55
C TYR A 58 3.44 -1.61 -5.91
N MET A 59 3.44 -0.38 -6.40
CA MET A 59 4.18 0.70 -5.74
C MET A 59 3.53 1.02 -4.39
N TRP A 60 2.20 1.17 -4.34
CA TRP A 60 1.51 1.41 -3.07
C TRP A 60 0.97 0.11 -2.47
N GLY A 61 0.96 0.03 -1.14
CA GLY A 61 0.35 -1.06 -0.41
C GLY A 61 -1.13 -1.24 -0.74
N ASN A 62 -1.56 -2.49 -0.83
CA ASN A 62 -2.96 -2.87 -1.11
C ASN A 62 -3.71 -3.40 0.13
N VAL A 63 -3.08 -3.31 1.30
CA VAL A 63 -3.68 -3.58 2.62
C VAL A 63 -3.09 -2.62 3.66
N PRO A 64 -3.78 -2.35 4.78
CA PRO A 64 -3.32 -1.41 5.80
C PRO A 64 -1.95 -1.76 6.40
N ALA A 65 -1.16 -0.72 6.68
CA ALA A 65 0.11 -0.80 7.42
C ALA A 65 -0.07 -1.42 8.81
N ILE A 66 0.83 -2.33 9.17
CA ILE A 66 0.84 -3.02 10.46
C ILE A 66 2.21 -2.90 11.12
N ASP A 67 2.24 -2.81 12.45
CA ASP A 67 3.44 -3.07 13.23
C ASP A 67 3.63 -4.58 13.32
N ILE A 68 4.72 -5.08 12.71
CA ILE A 68 5.01 -6.53 12.70
C ILE A 68 5.74 -7.00 13.95
N LEU A 69 6.30 -6.07 14.73
CA LEU A 69 7.08 -6.38 15.91
C LEU A 69 6.18 -6.53 17.13
N ARG A 70 5.31 -5.52 17.38
CA ARG A 70 4.42 -5.46 18.54
C ARG A 70 5.19 -5.72 19.83
N LEU A 71 6.29 -4.98 19.99
CA LEU A 71 7.34 -5.24 21.00
C LEU A 71 6.79 -5.40 22.42
N PRO A 72 5.90 -4.53 22.94
CA PRO A 72 5.38 -4.66 24.31
C PRO A 72 4.63 -5.96 24.58
N ASP A 73 3.93 -6.48 23.57
CA ASP A 73 3.05 -7.63 23.69
C ASP A 73 3.76 -8.97 23.37
N ASN A 74 5.03 -8.91 22.96
CA ASN A 74 5.83 -10.08 22.62
C ASN A 74 7.12 -10.11 23.45
N GLU A 75 8.27 -9.72 22.90
CA GLU A 75 9.57 -9.79 23.59
C GLU A 75 9.64 -8.90 24.84
N GLY A 76 8.83 -7.85 24.89
CA GLY A 76 8.78 -6.90 26.00
C GLY A 76 9.90 -5.86 25.94
N LEU A 77 9.74 -4.80 26.75
CA LEU A 77 10.69 -3.67 26.78
C LEU A 77 12.05 -4.04 27.37
N THR A 78 12.11 -5.09 28.18
CA THR A 78 13.32 -5.57 28.85
C THR A 78 14.13 -6.55 28.01
N HIS A 79 13.70 -6.85 26.78
CA HIS A 79 14.46 -7.70 25.88
C HIS A 79 15.79 -7.04 25.52
N ASP A 80 16.90 -7.74 25.72
CA ASP A 80 18.25 -7.20 25.60
C ASP A 80 18.99 -7.67 24.33
N GLU A 81 18.41 -8.59 23.55
CA GLU A 81 18.95 -8.99 22.25
C GLU A 81 18.55 -8.03 21.11
N GLU A 82 19.32 -8.09 20.03
CA GLU A 82 19.00 -7.41 18.77
C GLU A 82 17.74 -8.01 18.14
N ILE A 83 16.89 -7.13 17.59
CA ILE A 83 15.65 -7.53 16.92
C ILE A 83 15.88 -7.52 15.42
N GLU A 84 15.68 -8.68 14.80
CA GLU A 84 15.89 -8.90 13.36
C GLU A 84 14.53 -9.04 12.65
N LEU A 85 14.21 -8.09 11.78
CA LEU A 85 12.96 -8.04 11.03
C LEU A 85 13.23 -8.29 9.54
N LEU A 86 12.46 -9.17 8.91
CA LEU A 86 12.50 -9.41 7.47
C LEU A 86 11.15 -9.10 6.82
N PHE A 87 11.15 -8.14 5.90
CA PHE A 87 10.05 -7.87 4.98
C PHE A 87 10.39 -8.51 3.63
N ALA A 88 9.99 -9.77 3.46
CA ALA A 88 10.53 -10.66 2.44
C ALA A 88 10.04 -10.40 1.01
N ALA A 89 8.90 -9.71 0.88
CA ALA A 89 8.29 -9.33 -0.39
C ALA A 89 7.54 -7.99 -0.21
N SER A 90 8.33 -6.97 0.12
CA SER A 90 7.85 -5.66 0.55
C SER A 90 7.71 -4.70 -0.63
N GLY A 91 6.54 -4.72 -1.28
CA GLY A 91 6.17 -3.77 -2.33
C GLY A 91 6.20 -2.29 -1.88
N ASP A 92 5.97 -2.04 -0.59
CA ASP A 92 5.80 -0.72 0.00
C ASP A 92 6.46 -0.68 1.40
N LEU A 93 7.08 0.45 1.78
CA LEU A 93 7.71 0.66 3.11
C LEU A 93 6.69 0.93 4.24
N ARG A 94 5.38 0.99 3.98
CA ARG A 94 4.35 1.29 4.97
C ARG A 94 4.45 0.45 6.25
N ASN A 95 4.74 -0.86 6.15
CA ASN A 95 4.87 -1.74 7.32
C ASN A 95 6.18 -1.46 8.06
N VAL A 96 7.26 -1.15 7.33
CA VAL A 96 8.54 -0.72 7.92
C VAL A 96 8.33 0.56 8.72
N VAL A 97 7.72 1.57 8.09
CA VAL A 97 7.42 2.86 8.74
C VAL A 97 6.51 2.66 9.95
N LYS A 98 5.41 1.91 9.82
CA LYS A 98 4.49 1.66 10.95
C LYS A 98 5.19 0.96 12.11
N THR A 99 5.99 -0.07 11.83
CA THR A 99 6.75 -0.81 12.85
C THR A 99 7.73 0.11 13.59
N ILE A 100 8.47 0.96 12.89
CA ILE A 100 9.42 1.89 13.51
C ILE A 100 8.70 3.01 14.29
N VAL A 101 7.61 3.55 13.77
CA VAL A 101 6.80 4.59 14.45
C VAL A 101 6.19 4.07 15.75
N ASP A 102 5.73 2.83 15.76
CA ASP A 102 5.08 2.19 16.90
C ASP A 102 6.06 1.68 17.95
N LEU A 103 7.38 1.73 17.70
CA LEU A 103 8.37 1.42 18.73
C LEU A 103 8.10 2.23 20.00
N PRO A 104 8.06 1.60 21.18
CA PRO A 104 7.95 2.31 22.44
C PRO A 104 9.13 3.26 22.66
N THR A 105 8.91 4.42 23.27
CA THR A 105 10.00 5.38 23.53
C THR A 105 11.08 4.84 24.48
N ALA A 106 10.72 3.87 25.32
CA ALA A 106 11.65 3.18 26.21
C ALA A 106 12.41 2.02 25.53
N ALA A 107 12.16 1.74 24.24
CA ALA A 107 12.86 0.68 23.52
C ALA A 107 14.34 1.06 23.33
N THR A 108 15.24 0.22 23.83
CA THR A 108 16.69 0.40 23.70
C THR A 108 17.32 -0.61 22.74
N GLN A 109 16.53 -1.53 22.21
CA GLN A 109 16.97 -2.60 21.32
C GLN A 109 17.51 -2.02 20.00
N HIS A 110 18.55 -2.65 19.46
CA HIS A 110 18.94 -2.41 18.08
C HIS A 110 17.98 -3.15 17.14
N ILE A 111 17.37 -2.42 16.21
CA ILE A 111 16.41 -2.97 15.26
C ILE A 111 17.07 -3.07 13.88
N ASN A 112 17.32 -4.30 13.44
CA ASN A 112 17.81 -4.61 12.11
C ASN A 112 16.64 -4.93 11.19
N VAL A 113 16.49 -4.16 10.11
CA VAL A 113 15.36 -4.25 9.17
C VAL A 113 15.89 -4.68 7.80
N THR A 114 15.63 -5.93 7.42
CA THR A 114 15.88 -6.42 6.06
C THR A 114 14.62 -6.27 5.20
N VAL A 115 14.73 -5.63 4.04
CA VAL A 115 13.64 -5.40 3.08
C VAL A 115 14.02 -6.00 1.73
N ASN A 116 13.12 -6.75 1.12
CA ASN A 116 13.33 -7.33 -0.20
C ASN A 116 12.10 -7.13 -1.10
N ASP A 117 12.35 -6.84 -2.37
CA ASP A 117 11.38 -7.03 -3.44
C ASP A 117 12.10 -7.51 -4.71
N ARG A 118 11.39 -8.21 -5.60
CA ARG A 118 11.96 -8.65 -6.88
C ARG A 118 11.95 -7.53 -7.93
N GLU A 119 11.04 -6.58 -7.79
CA GLU A 119 10.83 -5.50 -8.73
C GLU A 119 11.81 -4.36 -8.44
N PHE A 120 12.72 -4.10 -9.39
CA PHE A 120 13.74 -3.07 -9.23
C PHE A 120 13.09 -1.70 -8.97
N ALA A 121 11.97 -1.41 -9.66
CA ALA A 121 11.28 -0.14 -9.50
C ALA A 121 10.88 0.15 -8.04
N VAL A 122 10.41 -0.89 -7.35
CA VAL A 122 10.04 -0.83 -5.93
C VAL A 122 11.26 -0.63 -5.05
N VAL A 123 12.29 -1.47 -5.22
CA VAL A 123 13.51 -1.42 -4.40
C VAL A 123 14.19 -0.06 -4.55
N ALA A 124 14.26 0.45 -5.78
CA ALA A 124 14.89 1.72 -6.10
C ALA A 124 14.16 2.90 -5.45
N ARG A 125 12.82 2.95 -5.51
CA ARG A 125 12.04 3.96 -4.77
C ARG A 125 12.29 3.86 -3.27
N ASN A 126 12.16 2.65 -2.70
CA ASN A 126 12.29 2.43 -1.27
C ASN A 126 13.69 2.86 -0.78
N ALA A 127 14.73 2.59 -1.58
CA ALA A 127 16.09 3.03 -1.30
C ALA A 127 16.22 4.56 -1.33
N ILE A 128 15.62 5.24 -2.30
CA ILE A 128 15.63 6.71 -2.36
C ILE A 128 14.92 7.32 -1.14
N LEU A 129 13.74 6.80 -0.77
CA LEU A 129 12.98 7.27 0.39
C LEU A 129 13.81 7.14 1.68
N LEU A 130 14.45 5.99 1.89
CA LEU A 130 15.28 5.76 3.08
C LEU A 130 16.59 6.56 3.05
N LEU A 131 17.28 6.65 1.91
CA LEU A 131 18.47 7.48 1.77
C LEU A 131 18.17 8.94 2.06
N PHE A 132 17.05 9.45 1.55
CA PHE A 132 16.61 10.81 1.83
C PHE A 132 16.25 10.98 3.31
N ALA A 133 15.44 10.09 3.89
CA ALA A 133 15.05 10.17 5.31
C ALA A 133 16.25 10.10 6.28
N LEU A 134 17.29 9.32 5.94
CA LEU A 134 18.49 9.15 6.78
C LEU A 134 19.50 10.30 6.66
N ASN A 135 19.47 11.05 5.55
CA ASN A 135 20.50 12.05 5.23
C ASN A 135 19.93 13.47 5.02
N ALA A 136 18.62 13.67 5.17
CA ALA A 136 18.03 15.00 5.13
C ALA A 136 18.62 15.87 6.27
N PRO A 137 18.90 17.17 6.04
CA PRO A 137 19.42 18.06 7.06
C PRO A 137 18.45 18.20 8.24
N GLU A 138 18.96 18.17 9.48
CA GLU A 138 18.16 18.28 10.72
C GLU A 138 17.46 19.66 10.89
N THR A 139 17.77 20.64 10.05
CA THR A 139 17.20 22.01 10.13
C THR A 139 15.96 22.17 9.25
N ALA A 140 14.83 21.56 9.65
CA ALA A 140 13.56 21.69 8.93
C ALA A 140 12.30 21.77 9.81
N THR A 141 12.43 22.11 11.08
CA THR A 141 11.29 22.64 11.85
C THR A 141 11.15 24.11 11.49
N GLY A 142 10.05 24.44 10.82
CA GLY A 142 9.80 25.74 10.21
C GLY A 142 9.92 26.91 11.20
N ASP A 143 10.77 27.87 10.83
CA ASP A 143 10.59 29.29 11.16
C ASP A 143 11.51 30.22 10.32
N ASP A 144 12.52 29.68 9.62
CA ASP A 144 13.32 30.49 8.68
C ASP A 144 12.88 30.32 7.22
N ASN A 145 12.77 31.48 6.53
CA ASN A 145 12.30 31.78 5.16
C ASN A 145 12.94 30.97 4.00
N GLY A 146 13.06 29.65 4.11
CA GLY A 146 13.67 28.81 3.07
C GLY A 146 13.69 27.30 3.34
N SER A 147 13.49 26.84 4.58
CA SER A 147 13.55 25.42 4.89
C SER A 147 12.36 24.63 4.30
N TYR A 148 12.59 23.38 3.91
CA TYR A 148 11.58 22.47 3.38
C TYR A 148 11.27 21.40 4.41
N ASP A 149 10.01 21.04 4.55
CA ASP A 149 9.57 19.97 5.44
C ASP A 149 9.91 18.59 4.85
N THR A 150 10.77 17.82 5.54
CA THR A 150 11.21 16.50 5.09
C THR A 150 10.07 15.49 5.03
N ALA A 151 9.10 15.55 5.95
CA ALA A 151 7.94 14.67 5.93
C ALA A 151 7.07 14.99 4.70
N ASP A 152 6.83 16.26 4.43
CA ASP A 152 6.10 16.70 3.23
C ASP A 152 6.81 16.27 1.92
N ALA A 153 8.13 16.41 1.86
CA ALA A 153 8.93 15.94 0.73
C ALA A 153 8.82 14.41 0.53
N LEU A 154 8.83 13.63 1.61
CA LEU A 154 8.61 12.17 1.56
C LEU A 154 7.22 11.82 1.07
N ILE A 155 6.16 12.49 1.56
CA ILE A 155 4.77 12.26 1.09
C ILE A 155 4.68 12.45 -0.42
N ARG A 156 5.25 13.55 -0.92
CA ARG A 156 5.23 13.91 -2.34
C ARG A 156 5.98 12.88 -3.18
N LEU A 157 7.19 12.51 -2.75
CA LEU A 157 8.01 11.51 -3.44
C LEU A 157 7.35 10.13 -3.46
N TRP A 158 6.61 9.77 -2.41
CA TRP A 158 6.00 8.46 -2.29
C TRP A 158 4.69 8.34 -3.07
N TYR A 159 3.83 9.37 -3.01
CA TYR A 159 2.42 9.24 -3.41
C TYR A 159 1.94 10.20 -4.49
N SER A 160 2.71 11.24 -4.85
CA SER A 160 2.31 12.19 -5.89
C SER A 160 3.02 11.92 -7.22
N ALA A 161 2.27 11.88 -8.31
CA ALA A 161 2.81 11.74 -9.67
C ALA A 161 3.70 12.93 -10.05
N PHE A 162 3.32 14.14 -9.64
CA PHE A 162 4.10 15.35 -9.87
C PHE A 162 4.47 16.00 -8.55
N ILE A 163 5.65 16.59 -8.50
CA ILE A 163 6.20 17.24 -7.32
C ILE A 163 6.74 18.62 -7.71
N PRO A 164 6.89 19.57 -6.75
CA PRO A 164 7.58 20.80 -7.05
C PRO A 164 9.07 20.58 -7.35
N MET A 165 9.61 21.35 -8.30
CA MET A 165 11.03 21.27 -8.66
C MET A 165 11.95 21.41 -7.44
N LYS A 166 11.63 22.32 -6.51
CA LYS A 166 12.39 22.50 -5.25
C LYS A 166 12.49 21.19 -4.44
N VAL A 167 11.41 20.40 -4.39
CA VAL A 167 11.40 19.11 -3.68
C VAL A 167 12.29 18.10 -4.41
N LEU A 168 12.21 18.03 -5.74
CA LEU A 168 13.08 17.17 -6.53
C LEU A 168 14.57 17.54 -6.34
N SER A 169 14.91 18.83 -6.48
CA SER A 169 16.29 19.30 -6.35
C SER A 169 16.90 18.91 -5.00
N VAL A 170 16.15 19.12 -3.91
CA VAL A 170 16.55 18.73 -2.57
C VAL A 170 16.82 17.23 -2.45
N ILE A 171 15.94 16.39 -2.98
CA ILE A 171 16.13 14.93 -2.96
C ILE A 171 17.36 14.55 -3.78
N GLN A 172 17.57 15.17 -4.93
CA GLN A 172 18.73 14.93 -5.78
C GLN A 172 20.04 15.37 -5.10
N ASP A 173 20.07 16.53 -4.46
CA ASP A 173 21.24 17.06 -3.76
C ASP A 173 21.69 16.11 -2.65
N VAL A 174 20.74 15.48 -1.95
CA VAL A 174 21.03 14.50 -0.89
C VAL A 174 21.40 13.14 -1.46
N VAL A 175 20.62 12.61 -2.40
CA VAL A 175 20.67 11.19 -2.79
C VAL A 175 21.62 10.92 -3.97
N LYS A 176 21.71 11.83 -4.94
CA LYS A 176 22.51 11.64 -6.16
C LYS A 176 24.00 11.42 -5.88
N PRO A 177 24.67 12.21 -5.01
CA PRO A 177 26.09 12.03 -4.74
C PRO A 177 26.40 10.67 -4.12
N LEU A 178 25.50 10.17 -3.26
CA LEU A 178 25.65 8.88 -2.58
C LEU A 178 25.65 7.71 -3.57
N ILE A 179 24.84 7.79 -4.63
CA ILE A 179 24.74 6.76 -5.66
C ILE A 179 25.89 6.89 -6.67
N ALA A 180 26.19 8.11 -7.13
CA ALA A 180 27.24 8.36 -8.13
C ALA A 180 28.64 7.93 -7.64
N ASP A 181 28.93 8.09 -6.35
CA ASP A 181 30.17 7.59 -5.72
C ASP A 181 30.37 6.08 -5.95
N ILE A 182 29.28 5.31 -5.86
CA ILE A 182 29.32 3.85 -5.99
C ILE A 182 29.45 3.48 -7.46
N CYS A 183 28.62 4.07 -8.34
CA CYS A 183 28.65 3.81 -9.79
C CYS A 183 30.06 4.03 -10.36
N THR A 184 30.74 5.09 -9.92
CA THR A 184 32.13 5.36 -10.30
C THR A 184 33.08 4.23 -9.89
N LYS A 185 32.95 3.73 -8.65
CA LYS A 185 33.82 2.67 -8.10
C LYS A 185 33.60 1.30 -8.74
N ILE A 186 32.39 1.04 -9.25
CA ILE A 186 31.99 -0.27 -9.78
C ILE A 186 31.94 -0.31 -11.31
N ALA A 187 32.34 0.77 -11.99
CA ALA A 187 32.19 0.92 -13.44
C ALA A 187 32.77 -0.24 -14.25
N SER A 188 33.91 -0.80 -13.81
CA SER A 188 34.62 -1.91 -14.45
C SER A 188 34.14 -3.31 -14.05
N LYS A 189 33.17 -3.42 -13.14
CA LYS A 189 32.62 -4.71 -12.71
C LYS A 189 31.64 -5.26 -13.74
N ASP A 190 31.50 -6.58 -13.76
CA ASP A 190 30.56 -7.26 -14.65
C ASP A 190 29.10 -6.85 -14.31
N PRO A 191 28.24 -6.61 -15.33
CA PRO A 191 26.83 -6.26 -15.21
C PRO A 191 26.01 -7.05 -14.18
N ALA A 192 26.22 -8.36 -14.11
CA ALA A 192 25.46 -9.27 -13.25
C ALA A 192 26.04 -9.38 -11.83
N THR A 193 27.20 -8.77 -11.56
CA THR A 193 27.85 -8.82 -10.24
C THR A 193 26.99 -8.14 -9.20
N SER A 194 26.66 -8.86 -8.12
CA SER A 194 25.96 -8.30 -6.96
C SER A 194 26.93 -7.53 -6.07
N LEU A 195 26.58 -6.28 -5.76
CA LEU A 195 27.45 -5.34 -5.06
C LEU A 195 26.65 -4.65 -3.96
N GLY A 196 27.19 -4.71 -2.74
CA GLY A 196 26.61 -4.08 -1.55
C GLY A 196 27.34 -2.80 -1.18
N LYS A 197 26.59 -1.72 -0.93
CA LYS A 197 27.09 -0.51 -0.25
C LYS A 197 26.40 -0.37 1.09
N THR A 198 27.18 -0.03 2.12
CA THR A 198 26.65 0.42 3.41
C THR A 198 26.98 1.90 3.60
N TRP A 199 25.95 2.70 3.89
CA TRP A 199 26.07 4.07 4.40
C TRP A 199 25.84 4.03 5.91
N LYS A 200 26.78 4.59 6.69
CA LYS A 200 26.69 4.68 8.14
C LYS A 200 26.50 6.14 8.53
N CYS A 201 25.49 6.43 9.31
CA CYS A 201 25.28 7.75 9.90
C CYS A 201 26.04 7.85 11.23
N PRO A 202 26.50 9.04 11.64
CA PRO A 202 27.20 9.24 12.92
C PRO A 202 26.41 8.79 14.16
N SER A 203 25.08 8.76 14.06
CA SER A 203 24.14 8.34 15.10
C SER A 203 23.99 6.81 15.24
N GLY A 204 24.79 6.01 14.53
CA GLY A 204 24.73 4.54 14.59
C GLY A 204 23.69 3.91 13.65
N ARG A 205 22.86 4.72 12.99
CA ARG A 205 21.97 4.26 11.91
C ARG A 205 22.75 3.82 10.69
N SER A 206 22.23 2.85 9.95
CA SER A 206 22.83 2.47 8.68
C SER A 206 21.80 2.06 7.64
N LEU A 207 22.19 2.18 6.37
CA LEU A 207 21.49 1.56 5.26
C LEU A 207 22.50 0.77 4.44
N ARG A 208 22.23 -0.51 4.22
CA ARG A 208 22.91 -1.37 3.27
C ARG A 208 21.99 -1.62 2.09
N LEU A 209 22.46 -1.35 0.88
CA LEU A 209 21.75 -1.65 -0.36
C LEU A 209 22.59 -2.62 -1.19
N VAL A 210 21.99 -3.73 -1.60
CA VAL A 210 22.60 -4.76 -2.44
C VAL A 210 21.86 -4.82 -3.77
N LEU A 211 22.55 -4.46 -4.85
CA LEU A 211 22.04 -4.46 -6.21
C LEU A 211 23.06 -5.08 -7.16
N LYS A 212 22.60 -5.58 -8.30
CA LYS A 212 23.48 -5.89 -9.43
C LYS A 212 24.11 -4.61 -9.97
N ARG A 213 25.29 -4.70 -10.58
CA ARG A 213 25.98 -3.53 -11.16
C ARG A 213 25.07 -2.74 -12.10
N ASP A 214 24.35 -3.38 -13.02
CA ASP A 214 23.47 -2.64 -13.93
C ASP A 214 22.28 -1.97 -13.22
N GLN A 215 21.77 -2.57 -12.16
CA GLN A 215 20.72 -1.97 -11.33
C GLN A 215 21.22 -0.71 -10.60
N TRP A 216 22.50 -0.66 -10.19
CA TRP A 216 23.10 0.57 -9.66
C TRP A 216 23.11 1.71 -10.70
N PHE A 217 23.48 1.41 -11.96
CA PHE A 217 23.44 2.41 -13.04
C PHE A 217 22.02 2.82 -13.42
N MET A 218 21.05 1.92 -13.34
CA MET A 218 19.63 2.25 -13.48
C MET A 218 19.17 3.22 -12.37
N LEU A 219 19.58 2.96 -11.12
CA LEU A 219 19.27 3.80 -9.97
C LEU A 219 19.89 5.20 -10.12
N GLU A 220 21.15 5.29 -10.57
CA GLU A 220 21.82 6.57 -10.85
C GLU A 220 21.10 7.39 -11.94
N ARG A 221 20.69 6.74 -13.03
CA ARG A 221 19.93 7.39 -14.11
C ARG A 221 18.58 7.92 -13.63
N MET A 222 17.89 7.14 -12.81
CA MET A 222 16.60 7.51 -12.24
C MET A 222 16.75 8.74 -11.33
N VAL A 223 17.71 8.73 -10.39
CA VAL A 223 17.95 9.87 -9.50
C VAL A 223 18.46 11.10 -10.24
N SER A 224 19.22 10.91 -11.32
CA SER A 224 19.68 12.03 -12.16
C SER A 224 18.58 12.66 -13.02
N ASN A 225 17.35 12.13 -12.99
CA ASN A 225 16.25 12.52 -13.88
C ASN A 225 16.66 12.48 -15.37
N ALA A 226 17.44 11.47 -15.76
CA ALA A 226 18.06 11.41 -17.09
C ALA A 226 17.06 11.38 -18.26
N HIS A 227 15.78 11.11 -17.99
CA HIS A 227 14.72 11.04 -18.98
C HIS A 227 14.18 12.42 -19.39
N ASN A 228 14.40 13.47 -18.60
CA ASN A 228 13.89 14.84 -18.86
C ASN A 228 12.43 14.85 -19.35
N LEU A 229 11.59 14.04 -18.71
CA LEU A 229 10.19 13.90 -19.09
C LEU A 229 9.46 15.22 -18.80
N SER A 230 8.76 15.77 -19.79
CA SER A 230 7.94 16.98 -19.57
C SER A 230 6.69 16.64 -18.78
N TYR A 231 6.10 17.66 -18.14
CA TYR A 231 4.82 17.54 -17.45
C TYR A 231 3.73 16.97 -18.37
N GLU A 232 3.62 17.53 -19.57
CA GLU A 232 2.58 17.19 -20.55
C GLU A 232 2.70 15.72 -20.93
N ARG A 233 3.91 15.27 -21.26
CA ARG A 233 4.14 13.88 -21.67
C ARG A 233 3.90 12.90 -20.52
N ALA A 234 4.36 13.23 -19.32
CA ALA A 234 4.10 12.42 -18.13
C ALA A 234 2.60 12.34 -17.80
N SER A 235 1.88 13.45 -17.96
CA SER A 235 0.42 13.50 -17.80
C SER A 235 -0.29 12.61 -18.81
N GLU A 236 0.09 12.67 -20.09
CA GLU A 236 -0.46 11.80 -21.13
C GLU A 236 -0.26 10.31 -20.80
N ILE A 237 0.95 9.92 -20.41
CA ILE A 237 1.30 8.53 -20.05
C ILE A 237 0.42 8.05 -18.89
N ARG A 238 0.26 8.88 -17.86
CA ARG A 238 -0.57 8.54 -16.71
C ARG A 238 -2.06 8.50 -17.06
N HIS A 239 -2.57 9.44 -17.86
CA HIS A 239 -3.97 9.48 -18.28
C HIS A 239 -4.34 8.32 -19.20
N ALA A 240 -3.40 7.85 -20.03
CA ALA A 240 -3.56 6.64 -20.83
C ALA A 240 -3.84 5.38 -19.99
N VAL A 241 -3.52 5.40 -18.68
CA VAL A 241 -3.88 4.34 -17.74
C VAL A 241 -5.08 4.76 -16.87
N THR A 242 -4.90 5.80 -16.07
CA THR A 242 -5.85 6.22 -15.02
C THR A 242 -7.18 6.77 -15.53
N LEU A 243 -7.19 7.34 -16.74
CA LEU A 243 -8.37 7.95 -17.37
C LEU A 243 -8.68 7.36 -18.76
N ALA A 244 -8.16 6.17 -19.07
CA ALA A 244 -8.38 5.51 -20.35
C ALA A 244 -9.89 5.47 -20.71
N PRO A 245 -10.28 5.84 -21.94
CA PRO A 245 -11.70 5.84 -22.35
C PRO A 245 -12.39 4.48 -22.13
N ASP A 246 -11.72 3.38 -22.47
CA ASP A 246 -12.23 2.01 -22.33
C ASP A 246 -12.46 1.58 -20.87
N ARG A 247 -11.92 2.36 -19.93
CA ARG A 247 -12.04 2.13 -18.48
C ARG A 247 -13.11 3.02 -17.82
N ALA A 248 -13.86 3.80 -18.61
CA ALA A 248 -14.90 4.71 -18.11
C ALA A 248 -15.92 4.00 -17.21
N ASP A 249 -16.50 2.89 -17.66
CA ASP A 249 -17.49 2.14 -16.87
C ASP A 249 -16.91 1.59 -15.57
N TYR A 250 -15.64 1.16 -15.59
CA TYR A 250 -14.96 0.62 -14.41
C TYR A 250 -14.77 1.71 -13.36
N ARG A 251 -14.33 2.90 -13.78
CA ARG A 251 -14.25 4.07 -12.91
C ARG A 251 -15.60 4.45 -12.34
N ASP A 252 -16.62 4.48 -13.20
CA ASP A 252 -18.00 4.75 -12.84
C ASP A 252 -18.52 3.76 -11.77
N ARG A 253 -18.20 2.47 -11.90
CA ARG A 253 -18.49 1.44 -10.89
C ARG A 253 -17.78 1.70 -9.56
N TRP A 254 -16.50 2.11 -9.58
CA TRP A 254 -15.77 2.44 -8.36
C TRP A 254 -16.34 3.68 -7.69
N ASP A 255 -16.59 4.73 -8.46
CA ASP A 255 -17.13 6.00 -7.99
C ASP A 255 -18.55 5.86 -7.41
N PHE A 256 -19.33 4.87 -7.87
CA PHE A 256 -20.65 4.56 -7.30
C PHE A 256 -20.60 3.86 -5.93
N LYS A 257 -19.44 3.31 -5.56
CA LYS A 257 -19.23 2.62 -4.29
C LYS A 257 -18.75 3.54 -3.17
N GLU A 258 -18.36 4.76 -3.53
CA GLU A 258 -17.81 5.73 -2.59
C GLU A 258 -18.80 6.08 -1.48
N SER A 259 -18.27 6.19 -0.26
CA SER A 259 -19.02 6.47 0.96
C SER A 259 -19.84 7.76 0.87
N THR A 260 -19.26 8.81 0.30
CA THR A 260 -19.92 10.11 0.11
C THR A 260 -19.65 10.72 -1.25
N PRO A 261 -20.55 11.60 -1.76
CA PRO A 261 -20.32 12.33 -3.02
C PRO A 261 -19.03 13.16 -3.00
N SER A 262 -18.61 13.64 -1.84
CA SER A 262 -17.39 14.42 -1.69
C SER A 262 -16.13 13.56 -1.82
N THR A 263 -16.12 12.36 -1.23
CA THR A 263 -15.02 11.39 -1.40
C THR A 263 -14.83 11.02 -2.86
N ARG A 264 -15.94 10.78 -3.58
CA ARG A 264 -15.94 10.52 -5.03
C ARG A 264 -15.25 11.63 -5.82
N ILE A 265 -15.56 12.89 -5.54
CA ILE A 265 -14.89 14.03 -6.18
C ILE A 265 -13.39 14.05 -5.86
N ALA A 266 -13.02 13.82 -4.59
CA ALA A 266 -11.62 13.85 -4.18
C ALA A 266 -10.79 12.76 -4.87
N LYS A 267 -11.30 11.53 -4.93
CA LYS A 267 -10.66 10.42 -5.66
C LYS A 267 -10.59 10.67 -7.16
N HIS A 268 -11.65 11.19 -7.76
CA HIS A 268 -11.63 11.56 -9.18
C HIS A 268 -10.54 12.59 -9.47
N ARG A 269 -10.43 13.62 -8.64
CA ARG A 269 -9.38 14.64 -8.79
C ARG A 269 -7.98 14.03 -8.67
N PHE A 270 -7.75 13.12 -7.73
CA PHE A 270 -6.50 12.38 -7.65
C PHE A 270 -6.25 11.53 -8.90
N ARG A 271 -7.28 10.91 -9.50
CA ARG A 271 -7.14 10.22 -10.78
C ARG A 271 -6.80 11.17 -11.93
N GLU A 272 -7.26 12.42 -11.90
CA GLU A 272 -6.90 13.44 -12.89
C GLU A 272 -5.46 13.96 -12.69
N ASP A 273 -5.14 14.51 -11.53
CA ASP A 273 -3.86 15.22 -11.31
C ASP A 273 -2.75 14.32 -10.74
N GLY A 274 -3.10 13.22 -10.08
CA GLY A 274 -2.13 12.32 -9.44
C GLY A 274 -1.49 12.89 -8.20
N LEU A 275 -2.10 13.88 -7.54
CA LEU A 275 -1.50 14.60 -6.42
C LEU A 275 -2.12 14.20 -5.09
N LEU A 276 -1.32 13.63 -4.19
CA LEU A 276 -1.73 13.40 -2.82
C LEU A 276 -1.69 14.72 -2.03
N LEU A 277 -2.76 15.49 -2.13
CA LEU A 277 -2.92 16.79 -1.49
C LEU A 277 -4.32 16.95 -0.90
N PRO A 278 -4.48 17.80 0.12
CA PRO A 278 -5.79 18.28 0.50
C PRO A 278 -6.57 18.83 -0.70
N PHE A 279 -7.88 18.59 -0.72
CA PHE A 279 -8.71 18.98 -1.86
C PHE A 279 -8.62 20.48 -2.16
N GLY A 280 -8.47 21.34 -1.15
CA GLY A 280 -8.35 22.78 -1.33
C GLY A 280 -6.95 23.31 -1.72
N HIS A 281 -5.91 22.48 -1.71
CA HIS A 281 -4.52 22.94 -1.90
C HIS A 281 -4.29 23.53 -3.32
N PRO A 282 -3.50 24.60 -3.51
CA PRO A 282 -3.11 25.02 -4.85
C PRO A 282 -2.33 23.93 -5.60
N ARG A 283 -2.61 23.74 -6.89
CA ARG A 283 -1.87 22.78 -7.74
C ARG A 283 -0.70 23.44 -8.50
N VAL A 284 -0.53 24.75 -8.34
CA VAL A 284 0.52 25.51 -9.01
C VAL A 284 1.90 25.02 -8.55
N GLY A 285 2.82 24.86 -9.52
CA GLY A 285 4.18 24.39 -9.27
C GLY A 285 4.32 22.90 -9.03
N PHE A 286 3.27 22.08 -9.23
CA PHE A 286 3.38 20.62 -9.28
C PHE A 286 3.47 20.14 -10.73
N ASP A 287 4.57 20.48 -11.38
CA ASP A 287 4.80 20.27 -12.82
C ASP A 287 6.01 19.37 -13.09
N THR A 288 6.73 18.93 -12.06
CA THR A 288 7.91 18.08 -12.23
C THR A 288 7.53 16.61 -12.03
N PRO A 289 7.71 15.73 -13.04
CA PRO A 289 7.42 14.31 -12.88
C PRO A 289 8.23 13.68 -11.74
N ASN A 290 7.57 12.86 -10.93
CA ASN A 290 8.20 12.13 -9.85
C ASN A 290 9.11 11.02 -10.40
N ILE A 291 10.40 11.15 -10.17
CA ILE A 291 11.44 10.22 -10.64
C ILE A 291 11.24 8.76 -10.19
N THR A 292 10.49 8.52 -9.11
CA THR A 292 10.24 7.17 -8.61
C THR A 292 9.01 6.50 -9.23
N LEU A 293 8.07 7.30 -9.76
CA LEU A 293 6.83 6.82 -10.38
C LEU A 293 6.89 6.85 -11.92
N PHE A 294 7.77 7.68 -12.48
CA PHE A 294 8.06 7.76 -13.91
C PHE A 294 9.51 7.29 -14.21
N GLN A 295 9.72 5.98 -14.17
CA GLN A 295 11.06 5.39 -14.32
C GLN A 295 11.50 5.21 -15.78
N ASP A 296 10.54 5.14 -16.70
CA ASP A 296 10.81 5.17 -18.14
C ASP A 296 9.93 6.24 -18.82
N ALA A 297 10.34 6.66 -20.01
CA ALA A 297 9.70 7.78 -20.72
C ALA A 297 8.34 7.43 -21.34
N ASN A 298 7.82 6.22 -21.14
CA ASN A 298 6.65 5.71 -21.88
C ASN A 298 5.59 5.01 -21.02
N THR A 299 5.87 4.75 -19.75
CA THR A 299 5.06 3.82 -18.96
C THR A 299 4.66 4.39 -17.60
N TRP A 300 3.38 4.25 -17.27
CA TRP A 300 2.90 4.33 -15.90
C TRP A 300 2.92 2.93 -15.26
N LEU A 301 3.65 2.79 -14.14
CA LEU A 301 3.97 1.48 -13.56
C LEU A 301 2.77 0.80 -12.87
N MET A 302 1.84 1.59 -12.34
CA MET A 302 0.70 1.08 -11.56
C MET A 302 -0.51 0.77 -12.43
N ASP A 303 -1.50 0.11 -11.85
CA ASP A 303 -2.80 -0.08 -12.46
C ASP A 303 -3.67 1.19 -12.37
N ASP A 304 -4.86 1.13 -12.96
CA ASP A 304 -5.81 2.24 -13.02
C ASP A 304 -6.67 2.44 -11.76
N LYS A 305 -6.53 1.55 -10.77
CA LYS A 305 -7.26 1.59 -9.49
C LYS A 305 -6.37 1.90 -8.28
N ALA A 306 -5.05 1.93 -8.46
CA ALA A 306 -4.07 2.15 -7.40
C ALA A 306 -4.40 3.41 -6.58
N ASN A 307 -4.45 3.26 -5.26
CA ASN A 307 -4.79 4.34 -4.35
C ASN A 307 -3.88 4.35 -3.11
N PRO A 308 -3.25 5.49 -2.76
CA PRO A 308 -2.49 5.61 -1.52
C PRO A 308 -3.26 5.25 -0.25
N LEU A 309 -4.59 5.45 -0.23
CA LEU A 309 -5.44 5.12 0.92
C LEU A 309 -5.39 3.64 1.29
N ASP A 310 -5.16 2.75 0.33
CA ASP A 310 -5.23 1.29 0.54
C ASP A 310 -4.09 0.77 1.42
N GLY A 311 -2.98 1.52 1.48
CA GLY A 311 -1.80 1.17 2.28
C GLY A 311 -1.91 1.55 3.75
N TRP A 312 -2.97 2.23 4.19
CA TRP A 312 -3.03 2.80 5.54
C TRP A 312 -4.32 2.44 6.28
N PRO A 313 -4.30 2.36 7.63
CA PRO A 313 -5.50 2.04 8.40
C PRO A 313 -6.58 3.11 8.19
N ILE A 314 -7.62 2.77 7.41
CA ILE A 314 -8.62 3.75 6.96
C ILE A 314 -9.29 4.48 8.12
N TRP A 315 -9.56 3.80 9.24
CA TRP A 315 -10.15 4.43 10.41
C TRP A 315 -9.19 5.42 11.08
N GLU A 316 -7.89 5.13 11.18
CA GLU A 316 -6.92 6.09 11.73
C GLU A 316 -6.81 7.33 10.84
N VAL A 317 -6.89 7.14 9.52
CA VAL A 317 -6.95 8.23 8.54
C VAL A 317 -8.23 9.06 8.71
N LEU A 318 -9.40 8.42 8.75
CA LEU A 318 -10.68 9.11 8.80
C LEU A 318 -10.94 9.83 10.13
N HIS A 319 -10.34 9.37 11.22
CA HIS A 319 -10.41 10.04 12.53
C HIS A 319 -9.45 11.23 12.67
N GLN A 320 -8.58 11.51 11.69
CA GLN A 320 -7.76 12.72 11.73
C GLN A 320 -8.63 13.97 11.80
N SER A 321 -8.26 14.88 12.70
CA SER A 321 -8.90 16.20 12.78
C SER A 321 -8.55 17.00 11.54
N TRP A 322 -9.55 17.25 10.69
CA TRP A 322 -9.38 17.99 9.44
C TRP A 322 -10.55 18.92 9.20
N GLY A 323 -10.27 20.16 8.79
CA GLY A 323 -11.28 21.21 8.63
C GLY A 323 -12.35 20.87 7.58
N ALA A 324 -12.02 20.07 6.58
CA ALA A 324 -12.96 19.51 5.62
C ALA A 324 -13.23 18.04 5.93
N LYS A 325 -14.33 17.74 6.66
CA LYS A 325 -14.62 16.39 7.18
C LYS A 325 -14.65 15.28 6.11
N GLU A 326 -15.06 15.62 4.90
CA GLU A 326 -15.18 14.69 3.77
C GLU A 326 -13.96 14.70 2.82
N ASP A 327 -12.91 15.45 3.14
CA ASP A 327 -11.66 15.48 2.35
C ASP A 327 -10.75 14.34 2.80
N TRP A 328 -11.01 13.13 2.29
CA TRP A 328 -10.25 11.92 2.64
C TRP A 328 -8.76 12.02 2.27
N TYR A 329 -8.44 12.71 1.18
CA TYR A 329 -7.04 12.95 0.77
C TYR A 329 -6.35 13.97 1.67
N GLY A 330 -7.06 15.01 2.12
CA GLY A 330 -6.55 15.92 3.14
C GLY A 330 -6.32 15.22 4.49
N LYS A 331 -7.24 14.35 4.90
CA LYS A 331 -7.07 13.51 6.10
C LYS A 331 -5.91 12.54 5.97
N LEU A 332 -5.75 11.88 4.82
CA LEU A 332 -4.62 11.01 4.55
C LEU A 332 -3.30 11.81 4.58
N TYR A 333 -3.26 12.98 3.94
CA TYR A 333 -2.10 13.86 3.99
C TYR A 333 -1.73 14.21 5.43
N ALA A 334 -2.70 14.61 6.26
CA ALA A 334 -2.48 14.91 7.68
C ALA A 334 -1.98 13.70 8.48
N TYR A 335 -2.59 12.53 8.27
CA TYR A 335 -2.17 11.28 8.87
C TYR A 335 -0.71 10.93 8.52
N LEU A 336 -0.36 11.01 7.23
CA LEU A 336 0.98 10.70 6.75
C LEU A 336 2.01 11.71 7.24
N HIS A 337 1.64 12.98 7.32
CA HIS A 337 2.51 14.02 7.88
C HIS A 337 2.89 13.69 9.32
N HIS A 338 1.91 13.31 10.13
CA HIS A 338 2.16 12.84 11.49
C HIS A 338 3.01 11.56 11.55
N VAL A 339 2.65 10.54 10.76
CA VAL A 339 3.37 9.24 10.75
C VAL A 339 4.81 9.40 10.29
N LEU A 340 5.05 10.14 9.20
CA LEU A 340 6.40 10.33 8.67
C LEU A 340 7.23 11.29 9.51
N GLY A 341 6.62 12.30 10.15
CA GLY A 341 7.27 13.11 11.17
C GLY A 341 7.78 12.23 12.33
N ARG A 342 6.90 11.39 12.88
CA ARG A 342 7.29 10.43 13.93
C ARG A 342 8.31 9.41 13.47
N PHE A 343 8.26 8.99 12.20
CA PHE A 343 9.26 8.09 11.63
C PHE A 343 10.64 8.75 11.62
N LEU A 344 10.74 10.00 11.17
CA LEU A 344 11.99 10.77 11.18
C LEU A 344 12.51 10.98 12.62
N GLU A 345 11.64 11.32 13.57
CA GLU A 345 11.99 11.40 15.00
C GLU A 345 12.52 10.08 15.54
N ARG A 346 11.88 8.96 15.18
CA ARG A 346 12.31 7.61 15.58
C ARG A 346 13.64 7.24 14.97
N LEU A 347 13.88 7.55 13.69
CA LEU A 347 15.19 7.36 13.08
C LEU A 347 16.26 8.17 13.83
N ALA A 348 15.98 9.40 14.25
CA ALA A 348 16.95 10.22 14.97
C ALA A 348 17.28 9.68 16.38
N THR A 349 16.32 9.02 17.04
CA THR A 349 16.41 8.65 18.46
C THR A 349 16.62 7.16 18.73
N SER A 350 16.27 6.30 17.78
CA SER A 350 16.29 4.84 17.92
C SER A 350 17.47 4.23 17.18
N SER A 351 17.96 3.09 17.67
CA SER A 351 19.05 2.37 17.04
C SER A 351 18.50 1.45 15.93
N VAL A 352 18.47 1.94 14.69
CA VAL A 352 17.87 1.23 13.54
C VAL A 352 18.86 1.13 12.38
N SER A 353 19.00 -0.07 11.82
CA SER A 353 19.79 -0.34 10.61
C SER A 353 18.93 -1.03 9.58
N PHE A 354 19.12 -0.65 8.31
CA PHE A 354 18.38 -1.18 7.18
C PHE A 354 19.29 -1.99 6.26
N GLU A 355 18.78 -3.08 5.72
CA GLU A 355 19.39 -3.83 4.62
C GLU A 355 18.35 -4.07 3.52
N MET A 356 18.73 -3.81 2.27
CA MET A 356 17.82 -3.90 1.13
C MET A 356 18.39 -4.80 0.04
N HIS A 357 17.54 -5.68 -0.47
CA HIS A 357 17.83 -6.61 -1.56
C HIS A 357 16.84 -6.44 -2.72
N CYS A 358 17.32 -6.70 -3.93
CA CYS A 358 16.51 -6.82 -5.14
C CYS A 358 16.53 -8.26 -5.65
N LEU A 359 15.92 -9.18 -4.90
CA LEU A 359 15.96 -10.62 -5.18
C LEU A 359 14.57 -11.21 -5.31
N ASP A 360 14.49 -12.31 -6.06
CA ASP A 360 13.31 -13.15 -5.98
C ASP A 360 13.19 -13.69 -4.55
N ALA A 361 11.98 -13.61 -4.00
CA ALA A 361 11.66 -14.12 -2.67
C ALA A 361 12.17 -15.55 -2.45
N ARG A 362 12.18 -16.43 -3.45
CA ARG A 362 12.67 -17.82 -3.33
C ARG A 362 14.17 -17.91 -3.01
N GLU A 363 14.94 -16.92 -3.42
CA GLU A 363 16.40 -16.91 -3.33
C GLU A 363 16.91 -16.41 -1.98
N LEU A 364 16.10 -15.66 -1.22
CA LEU A 364 16.51 -15.02 0.05
C LEU A 364 17.21 -15.97 1.02
N LYS A 365 16.77 -17.22 1.15
CA LYS A 365 17.38 -18.22 2.04
C LYS A 365 18.84 -18.54 1.72
N ASN A 366 19.29 -18.25 0.50
CA ASN A 366 20.65 -18.47 0.04
C ASN A 366 21.56 -17.26 0.29
N HIS A 367 20.97 -16.10 0.61
CA HIS A 367 21.68 -14.83 0.77
C HIS A 367 21.65 -14.29 2.20
N LEU A 368 20.69 -14.74 3.01
CA LEU A 368 20.49 -14.28 4.38
C LEU A 368 20.93 -15.32 5.41
N GLY A 369 21.22 -14.87 6.64
CA GLY A 369 21.61 -15.72 7.75
C GLY A 369 20.48 -16.67 8.16
N ARG A 370 20.85 -17.93 8.45
CA ARG A 370 19.91 -18.89 9.04
C ARG A 370 19.66 -18.53 10.49
N ASP A 371 18.46 -18.82 10.97
CA ASP A 371 18.10 -18.66 12.39
C ASP A 371 18.30 -17.24 12.94
N GLN A 372 18.12 -16.24 12.07
CA GLN A 372 18.44 -14.84 12.32
C GLN A 372 17.21 -14.04 12.74
N TYR A 373 16.07 -14.23 12.07
CA TYR A 373 14.95 -13.28 12.13
C TYR A 373 13.94 -13.57 13.23
N THR A 374 13.64 -12.54 14.00
CA THR A 374 12.59 -12.49 15.03
C THR A 374 11.19 -12.39 14.40
N ARG A 375 11.07 -11.65 13.29
CA ARG A 375 9.83 -11.57 12.51
C ARG A 375 10.11 -11.66 11.03
N ILE A 376 9.27 -12.39 10.32
CA ILE A 376 9.30 -12.47 8.86
C ILE A 376 7.90 -12.16 8.33
N GLU A 377 7.74 -11.01 7.69
CA GLU A 377 6.52 -10.65 6.95
C GLU A 377 6.69 -11.05 5.49
N ALA A 378 5.76 -11.86 4.97
CA ALA A 378 5.83 -12.42 3.63
C ALA A 378 4.77 -11.84 2.67
N SER A 379 3.98 -10.85 3.11
CA SER A 379 2.90 -10.26 2.33
C SER A 379 1.96 -11.34 1.76
N ASN A 380 1.34 -11.05 0.62
CA ASN A 380 0.40 -11.94 -0.05
C ASN A 380 1.06 -13.00 -0.95
N ILE A 381 2.39 -13.17 -0.93
CA ILE A 381 3.06 -14.18 -1.79
C ILE A 381 2.64 -15.62 -1.45
N SER A 382 1.97 -15.82 -0.32
CA SER A 382 1.39 -17.09 0.12
C SER A 382 0.12 -17.48 -0.65
N ASP A 383 -0.55 -16.54 -1.33
CA ASP A 383 -1.65 -16.88 -2.24
C ASP A 383 -1.15 -17.73 -3.42
N LEU A 384 -2.02 -18.60 -3.95
CA LEU A 384 -1.66 -19.55 -4.99
C LEU A 384 -1.22 -18.88 -6.30
N CYS A 385 -1.80 -17.72 -6.62
CA CYS A 385 -1.43 -16.94 -7.81
C CYS A 385 0.00 -16.36 -7.74
N HIS A 386 0.69 -16.52 -6.60
CA HIS A 386 2.07 -16.09 -6.38
C HIS A 386 2.99 -17.28 -6.14
N LEU A 387 3.55 -17.46 -4.94
CA LEU A 387 4.39 -18.61 -4.60
C LEU A 387 3.59 -19.76 -4.00
N GLY A 388 2.46 -19.46 -3.37
CA GLY A 388 1.72 -20.42 -2.54
C GLY A 388 2.38 -20.61 -1.17
N ILE A 389 1.57 -21.11 -0.22
CA ILE A 389 1.98 -21.23 1.19
C ILE A 389 3.13 -22.22 1.39
N GLN A 390 3.19 -23.33 0.64
CA GLN A 390 4.23 -24.35 0.82
C GLN A 390 5.63 -23.80 0.51
N GLU A 391 5.82 -23.16 -0.64
CA GLU A 391 7.11 -22.56 -1.01
C GLU A 391 7.44 -21.35 -0.13
N THR A 392 6.42 -20.57 0.25
CA THR A 392 6.60 -19.44 1.18
C THR A 392 7.17 -19.93 2.52
N LEU A 393 6.58 -20.95 3.14
CA LEU A 393 7.09 -21.47 4.41
C LEU A 393 8.44 -22.17 4.25
N THR A 394 8.59 -23.01 3.21
CA THR A 394 9.85 -23.74 2.95
C THR A 394 11.04 -22.79 2.78
N SER A 395 10.82 -21.64 2.14
CA SER A 395 11.88 -20.66 1.88
C SER A 395 12.12 -19.67 3.03
N ARG A 396 11.27 -19.65 4.07
CA ARG A 396 11.38 -18.70 5.21
C ARG A 396 11.70 -19.37 6.53
N LEU A 397 11.25 -20.61 6.72
CA LEU A 397 11.49 -21.33 7.96
C LEU A 397 12.97 -21.44 8.36
N PRO A 398 13.94 -21.61 7.43
CA PRO A 398 15.36 -21.63 7.80
C PRO A 398 15.90 -20.30 8.33
N LEU A 399 15.24 -19.19 7.99
CA LEU A 399 15.63 -17.82 8.36
C LEU A 399 15.06 -17.39 9.71
N LEU A 400 13.91 -17.95 10.11
CA LEU A 400 13.26 -17.65 11.37
C LEU A 400 14.09 -18.16 12.56
N GLN A 401 14.16 -17.41 13.66
CA GLN A 401 14.78 -17.84 14.91
C GLN A 401 14.11 -19.10 15.49
N ARG A 402 14.89 -19.91 16.20
CA ARG A 402 14.42 -21.10 16.94
C ARG A 402 13.69 -20.69 18.22
N PRO A 403 12.69 -21.48 18.66
CA PRO A 403 11.96 -21.19 19.89
C PRO A 403 12.84 -21.06 21.14
N GLN A 404 13.98 -21.77 21.22
CA GLN A 404 14.92 -21.64 22.35
C GLN A 404 15.60 -20.28 22.43
N ARG A 405 15.77 -19.60 21.28
CA ARG A 405 16.35 -18.26 21.21
C ARG A 405 15.27 -17.20 21.39
N ASN A 406 14.18 -17.34 20.66
CA ASN A 406 13.06 -16.42 20.77
C ASN A 406 11.72 -17.18 20.63
N PRO A 407 10.96 -17.36 21.72
CA PRO A 407 9.67 -18.05 21.68
C PRO A 407 8.58 -17.26 20.94
N HIS A 408 8.79 -15.97 20.69
CA HIS A 408 7.89 -15.10 19.94
C HIS A 408 8.20 -15.07 18.44
N ALA A 409 9.27 -15.72 17.99
CA ALA A 409 9.66 -15.71 16.58
C ALA A 409 8.50 -16.17 15.67
N THR A 410 8.12 -15.31 14.70
CA THR A 410 6.91 -15.51 13.90
C THR A 410 7.11 -15.22 12.41
N ILE A 411 6.59 -16.10 11.54
CA ILE A 411 6.34 -15.80 10.12
C ILE A 411 4.89 -15.33 9.97
N ILE A 412 4.67 -14.19 9.32
CA ILE A 412 3.38 -13.57 9.07
C ILE A 412 3.08 -13.70 7.57
N THR A 413 1.97 -14.37 7.26
CA THR A 413 1.50 -14.58 5.88
C THR A 413 0.13 -13.95 5.69
N LEU A 414 -0.13 -13.41 4.51
CA LEU A 414 -1.40 -12.82 4.14
C LEU A 414 -2.01 -13.60 2.95
N PHE A 415 -3.32 -13.80 2.99
CA PHE A 415 -4.10 -14.31 1.87
C PHE A 415 -5.20 -13.29 1.57
N ILE A 416 -5.20 -12.75 0.35
CA ILE A 416 -6.26 -11.86 -0.13
C ILE A 416 -7.18 -12.57 -1.13
N ASN A 417 -6.78 -13.74 -1.64
CA ASN A 417 -7.55 -14.51 -2.62
C ASN A 417 -8.15 -15.80 -2.06
N GLY A 418 -7.52 -16.41 -1.05
CA GLY A 418 -7.85 -17.78 -0.61
C GLY A 418 -9.32 -18.03 -0.25
N VAL A 419 -9.98 -17.09 0.42
CA VAL A 419 -11.42 -17.21 0.75
C VAL A 419 -12.29 -17.24 -0.51
N MET A 420 -12.01 -16.34 -1.46
CA MET A 420 -12.78 -16.22 -2.71
C MET A 420 -12.57 -17.45 -3.60
N GLU A 421 -11.34 -17.96 -3.69
CA GLU A 421 -11.03 -19.22 -4.37
C GLU A 421 -11.85 -20.39 -3.80
N ALA A 422 -11.88 -20.53 -2.47
CA ALA A 422 -12.64 -21.60 -1.81
C ALA A 422 -14.16 -21.45 -1.97
N ALA A 423 -14.67 -20.22 -1.92
CA ALA A 423 -16.09 -19.95 -2.15
C ALA A 423 -16.52 -20.34 -3.58
N ASN A 424 -15.70 -20.02 -4.59
CA ASN A 424 -15.97 -20.40 -5.97
C ASN A 424 -15.89 -21.92 -6.18
N MET A 425 -14.86 -22.58 -5.64
CA MET A 425 -14.70 -24.03 -5.78
C MET A 425 -15.83 -24.83 -5.12
N SER A 426 -16.39 -24.33 -4.02
CA SER A 426 -17.48 -25.00 -3.30
C SER A 426 -18.88 -24.72 -3.85
N GLY A 427 -19.02 -23.88 -4.88
CA GLY A 427 -20.33 -23.47 -5.38
C GLY A 427 -21.15 -22.71 -4.33
N ALA A 428 -20.49 -21.85 -3.55
CA ALA A 428 -21.15 -21.10 -2.48
C ALA A 428 -22.41 -20.34 -2.97
N ASP A 429 -23.44 -20.29 -2.13
CA ASP A 429 -24.67 -19.55 -2.43
C ASP A 429 -24.44 -18.03 -2.38
N MET A 430 -23.94 -17.51 -3.51
CA MET A 430 -23.67 -16.08 -3.68
C MET A 430 -24.94 -15.23 -3.55
N LYS A 431 -26.14 -15.79 -3.79
CA LYS A 431 -27.40 -15.06 -3.67
C LYS A 431 -27.71 -14.75 -2.21
N SER A 432 -27.49 -15.69 -1.29
CA SER A 432 -27.68 -15.47 0.15
C SER A 432 -26.79 -14.34 0.69
N TYR A 433 -25.52 -14.29 0.28
CA TYR A 433 -24.62 -13.21 0.67
C TYR A 433 -25.01 -11.85 0.06
N ALA A 434 -25.48 -11.83 -1.19
CA ALA A 434 -26.05 -10.63 -1.80
C ALA A 434 -27.29 -10.12 -1.03
N THR A 435 -28.16 -11.02 -0.57
CA THR A 435 -29.32 -10.67 0.27
C THR A 435 -28.92 -10.04 1.61
N LYS A 436 -27.79 -10.47 2.20
CA LYS A 436 -27.25 -9.80 3.41
C LYS A 436 -26.77 -8.38 3.10
N ALA A 437 -26.06 -8.20 1.99
CA ALA A 437 -25.60 -6.88 1.54
C ALA A 437 -26.75 -5.90 1.26
N MET A 438 -27.89 -6.38 0.75
CA MET A 438 -29.10 -5.56 0.53
C MET A 438 -29.60 -4.85 1.80
N ARG A 439 -29.31 -5.37 3.00
CA ARG A 439 -29.70 -4.73 4.27
C ARG A 439 -29.01 -3.39 4.50
N TYR A 440 -27.83 -3.19 3.90
CA TYR A 440 -27.04 -1.95 3.97
C TYR A 440 -27.15 -1.11 2.69
N LEU A 441 -27.73 -1.68 1.64
CA LEU A 441 -27.96 -1.06 0.34
C LEU A 441 -29.45 -1.05 -0.05
N PRO A 442 -30.37 -0.58 0.81
CA PRO A 442 -31.78 -0.55 0.45
C PRO A 442 -31.99 0.41 -0.72
N THR A 443 -32.43 -0.12 -1.86
CA THR A 443 -32.94 0.71 -2.96
C THR A 443 -34.44 0.87 -2.81
N THR A 444 -34.96 2.04 -3.13
CA THR A 444 -36.39 2.29 -3.29
C THR A 444 -36.92 1.86 -4.66
N ASP A 445 -36.03 1.52 -5.60
CA ASP A 445 -36.37 1.14 -6.97
C ASP A 445 -36.22 -0.37 -7.19
N ILE A 446 -37.34 -1.10 -7.08
CA ILE A 446 -37.41 -2.55 -7.30
C ILE A 446 -37.02 -2.91 -8.75
N ALA A 447 -37.29 -2.03 -9.73
CA ALA A 447 -36.92 -2.28 -11.12
C ALA A 447 -35.40 -2.27 -11.32
N ALA A 448 -34.65 -1.54 -10.48
CA ALA A 448 -33.18 -1.56 -10.50
C ALA A 448 -32.58 -2.94 -10.17
N PHE A 449 -33.30 -3.81 -9.45
CA PHE A 449 -32.87 -5.19 -9.17
C PHE A 449 -33.15 -6.17 -10.31
N MET A 450 -34.05 -5.81 -11.23
CA MET A 450 -34.36 -6.67 -12.39
C MET A 450 -33.31 -6.56 -13.50
N LYS A 451 -32.36 -5.63 -13.41
CA LYS A 451 -31.25 -5.45 -14.36
C LYS A 451 -29.98 -6.09 -13.79
N PRO A 452 -29.54 -7.27 -14.29
CA PRO A 452 -28.38 -7.98 -13.73
C PRO A 452 -27.09 -7.13 -13.72
N ASN A 453 -26.91 -6.31 -14.75
CA ASN A 453 -25.76 -5.42 -14.91
C ASN A 453 -26.02 -3.97 -14.49
N GLY A 454 -27.17 -3.70 -13.85
CA GLY A 454 -27.51 -2.36 -13.37
C GLY A 454 -26.60 -1.89 -12.22
N ALA A 455 -26.57 -0.58 -11.99
CA ALA A 455 -25.72 0.04 -10.97
C ALA A 455 -25.94 -0.56 -9.57
N ALA A 456 -27.20 -0.69 -9.18
CA ALA A 456 -27.59 -1.19 -7.85
C ALA A 456 -27.18 -2.66 -7.66
N MET A 457 -27.42 -3.51 -8.66
CA MET A 457 -27.03 -4.92 -8.59
C MET A 457 -25.51 -5.09 -8.58
N THR A 458 -24.79 -4.32 -9.38
CA THR A 458 -23.31 -4.32 -9.37
C THR A 458 -22.77 -3.97 -7.98
N ARG A 459 -23.34 -2.95 -7.33
CA ARG A 459 -22.94 -2.53 -5.99
C ARG A 459 -23.20 -3.62 -4.94
N ILE A 460 -24.36 -4.29 -4.99
CA ILE A 460 -24.67 -5.43 -4.11
C ILE A 460 -23.71 -6.59 -4.35
N TRP A 461 -23.45 -6.89 -5.62
CA TRP A 461 -22.57 -7.99 -5.99
C TRP A 461 -21.17 -7.75 -5.43
N ASP A 462 -20.65 -6.53 -5.53
CA ASP A 462 -19.33 -6.17 -5.00
C ASP A 462 -19.27 -6.23 -3.47
N ALA A 463 -20.37 -5.91 -2.79
CA ALA A 463 -20.44 -5.94 -1.33
C ALA A 463 -20.51 -7.36 -0.74
N ARG A 464 -20.82 -8.38 -1.55
CA ARG A 464 -21.17 -9.72 -1.05
C ARG A 464 -20.07 -10.40 -0.24
N SER A 465 -18.79 -10.18 -0.60
CA SER A 465 -17.65 -10.84 0.06
C SER A 465 -17.51 -10.45 1.53
N MET A 466 -17.93 -9.23 1.89
CA MET A 466 -17.90 -8.73 3.27
C MET A 466 -18.78 -9.54 4.23
N PHE A 467 -19.72 -10.33 3.69
CA PHE A 467 -20.67 -11.14 4.47
C PHE A 467 -20.38 -12.64 4.41
N PHE A 468 -19.26 -13.04 3.79
CA PHE A 468 -18.87 -14.43 3.70
C PHE A 468 -18.64 -15.03 5.09
N ASP A 469 -18.94 -16.32 5.20
CA ASP A 469 -18.44 -17.14 6.30
C ASP A 469 -16.95 -17.42 6.06
N VAL A 470 -16.13 -16.42 6.42
CA VAL A 470 -14.69 -16.39 6.11
C VAL A 470 -13.94 -17.54 6.77
N ASP A 471 -14.32 -17.94 7.98
CA ASP A 471 -13.71 -19.08 8.68
C ASP A 471 -14.04 -20.40 7.99
N LYS A 472 -15.31 -20.61 7.58
CA LYS A 472 -15.70 -21.79 6.81
C LYS A 472 -14.91 -21.90 5.51
N PHE A 473 -14.86 -20.83 4.71
CA PHE A 473 -14.20 -20.86 3.42
C PHE A 473 -12.68 -20.96 3.56
N PHE A 474 -12.08 -20.29 4.54
CA PHE A 474 -10.64 -20.43 4.76
C PHE A 474 -10.28 -21.82 5.29
N LYS A 475 -11.12 -22.44 6.14
CA LYS A 475 -10.93 -23.85 6.53
C LYS A 475 -10.96 -24.79 5.31
N LEU A 476 -11.88 -24.55 4.38
CA LEU A 476 -11.93 -25.30 3.12
C LEU A 476 -10.67 -25.05 2.27
N TYR A 477 -10.23 -23.79 2.16
CA TYR A 477 -8.99 -23.44 1.47
C TYR A 477 -7.80 -24.19 2.06
N LYS A 478 -7.66 -24.20 3.40
CA LYS A 478 -6.59 -24.93 4.11
C LYS A 478 -6.58 -26.41 3.77
N SER A 479 -7.75 -27.04 3.70
CA SER A 479 -7.88 -28.45 3.31
C SER A 479 -7.45 -28.67 1.85
N HIS A 480 -7.93 -27.86 0.91
CA HIS A 480 -7.54 -27.96 -0.50
C HIS A 480 -6.05 -27.69 -0.75
N ARG A 481 -5.42 -26.88 0.10
CA ARG A 481 -3.98 -26.55 0.03
C ARG A 481 -3.12 -27.41 0.96
N ASN A 482 -3.70 -28.43 1.60
CA ASN A 482 -3.01 -29.38 2.47
C ASN A 482 -2.17 -28.73 3.59
N PHE A 483 -2.71 -27.73 4.28
CA PHE A 483 -1.98 -27.03 5.36
C PHE A 483 -1.46 -28.00 6.43
N ASP A 484 -2.26 -28.99 6.84
CA ASP A 484 -1.86 -29.97 7.86
C ASP A 484 -0.64 -30.78 7.42
N ARG A 485 -0.59 -31.18 6.14
CA ARG A 485 0.57 -31.88 5.58
C ARG A 485 1.79 -30.97 5.52
N ILE A 486 1.63 -29.73 5.08
CA ILE A 486 2.73 -28.74 5.04
C ILE A 486 3.29 -28.52 6.46
N SER A 487 2.42 -28.38 7.46
CA SER A 487 2.79 -28.26 8.86
C SER A 487 3.59 -29.47 9.36
N SER A 488 3.13 -30.68 9.04
CA SER A 488 3.83 -31.92 9.40
C SER A 488 5.19 -32.03 8.69
N ASP A 489 5.23 -31.80 7.38
CA ASP A 489 6.43 -31.97 6.55
C ASP A 489 7.53 -30.94 6.94
N LEU A 490 7.13 -29.72 7.30
CA LEU A 490 8.04 -28.63 7.66
C LEU A 490 8.28 -28.47 9.16
N GLN A 491 7.59 -29.25 10.01
CA GLN A 491 7.66 -29.09 11.48
C GLN A 491 7.34 -27.66 11.95
N ILE A 492 6.28 -27.09 11.37
CA ILE A 492 5.81 -25.71 11.62
C ILE A 492 4.33 -25.71 12.00
N VAL A 493 3.94 -24.80 12.88
CA VAL A 493 2.60 -24.73 13.46
C VAL A 493 1.96 -23.37 13.16
N GLU A 494 0.72 -23.38 12.64
CA GLU A 494 -0.16 -22.20 12.61
C GLU A 494 -0.51 -21.84 14.07
N LYS A 495 -0.29 -20.59 14.47
CA LYS A 495 -0.71 -20.14 15.80
C LYS A 495 -2.23 -20.17 15.91
N GLU A 496 -2.72 -20.72 17.02
CA GLU A 496 -4.16 -20.72 17.33
C GLU A 496 -4.69 -19.29 17.48
N HIS A 497 -3.91 -18.43 18.17
CA HIS A 497 -4.16 -17.00 18.30
C HIS A 497 -2.98 -16.23 17.73
N ASN A 498 -3.29 -15.30 16.82
CA ASN A 498 -2.31 -14.36 16.31
C ASN A 498 -1.89 -13.39 17.42
N THR A 499 -0.60 -13.07 17.53
CA THR A 499 -0.06 -12.15 18.54
C THR A 499 0.35 -10.79 17.97
N ILE A 500 0.36 -10.66 16.64
CA ILE A 500 0.82 -9.47 15.92
C ILE A 500 -0.38 -8.72 15.34
N ILE A 501 -1.24 -9.43 14.62
CA ILE A 501 -2.42 -8.85 13.97
C ILE A 501 -3.63 -9.78 14.04
N GLU A 502 -4.83 -9.22 14.15
CA GLU A 502 -6.06 -10.01 14.06
C GLU A 502 -6.11 -10.91 12.83
N LYS A 503 -6.83 -12.02 12.97
CA LYS A 503 -7.04 -13.00 11.89
C LYS A 503 -7.68 -12.40 10.64
N TRP A 504 -8.63 -11.48 10.86
CA TRP A 504 -9.52 -10.88 9.87
C TRP A 504 -9.67 -9.37 10.16
N PRO A 505 -8.61 -8.57 9.95
CA PRO A 505 -8.60 -7.17 10.38
C PRO A 505 -9.56 -6.29 9.57
N THR A 506 -9.98 -6.72 8.39
CA THR A 506 -10.83 -5.97 7.46
C THR A 506 -12.29 -6.42 7.46
N GLN A 507 -12.66 -7.42 8.26
CA GLN A 507 -14.04 -7.88 8.35
C GLN A 507 -14.90 -6.82 9.06
N LEU A 508 -16.15 -6.65 8.60
CA LEU A 508 -17.15 -5.87 9.30
C LEU A 508 -17.32 -6.40 10.73
N LYS A 509 -17.16 -5.53 11.72
CA LYS A 509 -17.28 -5.88 13.14
C LYS A 509 -18.70 -5.67 13.65
N LEU A 510 -19.47 -4.79 13.01
CA LEU A 510 -20.82 -4.42 13.42
C LEU A 510 -21.90 -5.07 12.55
N GLN A 511 -22.95 -5.55 13.20
CA GLN A 511 -24.14 -6.10 12.57
C GLN A 511 -25.15 -5.00 12.21
N SER A 512 -25.98 -5.28 11.20
CA SER A 512 -27.03 -4.38 10.75
C SER A 512 -27.96 -3.99 11.92
N GLY A 513 -28.23 -2.70 12.05
CA GLY A 513 -29.01 -2.13 13.15
C GLY A 513 -28.18 -1.69 14.36
N GLN A 514 -26.91 -2.11 14.48
CA GLN A 514 -26.01 -1.58 15.51
C GLN A 514 -25.57 -0.15 15.16
N LYS A 515 -25.34 0.68 16.18
CA LYS A 515 -24.84 2.04 16.00
C LYS A 515 -23.47 2.00 15.32
N GLY A 516 -23.33 2.71 14.20
CA GLY A 516 -22.09 2.76 13.41
C GLY A 516 -21.98 1.70 12.31
N ALA A 517 -22.86 0.69 12.26
CA ALA A 517 -22.75 -0.41 11.29
C ALA A 517 -22.86 0.06 9.83
N GLN A 518 -23.72 1.04 9.55
CA GLN A 518 -23.86 1.62 8.22
C GLN A 518 -22.59 2.39 7.80
N GLU A 519 -22.01 3.16 8.72
CA GLU A 519 -20.77 3.90 8.48
C GLU A 519 -19.61 2.95 8.22
N GLU A 520 -19.50 1.87 9.01
CA GLU A 520 -18.49 0.84 8.80
C GLU A 520 -18.61 0.20 7.41
N PHE A 521 -19.82 -0.18 7.04
CA PHE A 521 -20.12 -0.73 5.72
C PHE A 521 -19.77 0.25 4.59
N ASP A 522 -20.19 1.51 4.68
CA ASP A 522 -19.97 2.51 3.63
C ASP A 522 -18.48 2.85 3.47
N VAL A 523 -17.71 2.89 4.57
CA VAL A 523 -16.26 3.08 4.52
C VAL A 523 -15.56 1.89 3.87
N MET A 524 -15.93 0.66 4.25
CA MET A 524 -15.37 -0.54 3.64
C MET A 524 -15.73 -0.65 2.15
N MET A 525 -16.96 -0.32 1.77
CA MET A 525 -17.43 -0.30 0.38
C MET A 525 -16.67 0.70 -0.47
N GLY A 526 -16.33 1.85 0.10
CA GLY A 526 -15.50 2.89 -0.52
C GLY A 526 -14.00 2.60 -0.49
N SER A 527 -13.54 1.50 0.12
CA SER A 527 -12.13 1.09 0.10
C SER A 527 -11.87 0.06 -1.01
N ASN A 528 -10.60 -0.28 -1.27
CA ASN A 528 -10.26 -1.43 -2.11
C ASN A 528 -10.16 -2.75 -1.32
N LEU A 529 -10.56 -2.76 -0.04
CA LEU A 529 -10.58 -3.95 0.79
C LEU A 529 -11.86 -4.76 0.55
N SER A 530 -11.73 -6.08 0.64
CA SER A 530 -12.79 -7.03 0.32
C SER A 530 -13.46 -7.64 1.56
N GLY A 531 -12.87 -7.43 2.74
CA GLY A 531 -13.32 -7.98 4.02
C GLY A 531 -12.94 -9.45 4.22
N ILE A 532 -12.10 -9.99 3.34
CA ILE A 532 -11.67 -11.40 3.34
C ILE A 532 -10.14 -11.55 3.40
N GLU A 533 -9.43 -10.48 3.73
CA GLU A 533 -7.98 -10.48 3.93
C GLU A 533 -7.62 -11.27 5.21
N ARG A 534 -6.93 -12.41 5.05
CA ARG A 534 -6.62 -13.36 6.12
C ARG A 534 -5.13 -13.33 6.50
N TYR A 535 -4.84 -13.01 7.75
CA TYR A 535 -3.47 -13.10 8.28
C TYR A 535 -3.23 -14.40 9.05
N VAL A 536 -2.26 -15.21 8.64
CA VAL A 536 -1.86 -16.44 9.35
C VAL A 536 -0.47 -16.26 9.90
N GLU A 537 -0.32 -16.48 11.21
CA GLU A 537 0.96 -16.48 11.92
C GLU A 537 1.47 -17.91 12.13
N TRP A 538 2.76 -18.12 11.88
CA TRP A 538 3.40 -19.42 11.98
C TRP A 538 4.61 -19.37 12.91
N LYS A 539 4.80 -20.45 13.68
CA LYS A 539 5.95 -20.65 14.55
C LYS A 539 6.56 -22.04 14.35
N LYS A 540 7.85 -22.19 14.64
CA LYS A 540 8.49 -23.52 14.68
C LYS A 540 7.86 -24.38 15.78
N PHE A 541 7.77 -25.69 15.54
CA PHE A 541 7.19 -26.64 16.49
C PHE A 541 8.02 -26.77 17.78
N ALA A 542 9.35 -26.87 17.65
CA ALA A 542 10.31 -26.96 18.75
C ALA A 542 11.62 -26.26 18.37
#